data_AF-A0A5A5RSM4-F1
#
_entry.id   AF-A0A5A5RSM4-F1
#
_cell.length_a   1.000
_cell.length_b   1.000
_cell.length_c   1.000
_cell.angle_alpha   90.00
_cell.angle_beta   90.00
_cell.angle_gamma   90.00
#
_symmetry.space_group_name_H-M   'P 1'
#
loop_
_entity.id
_entity.type
_entity.pdbx_description
1 polymer ?
#
loop_
_entity_poly.entity_id
_entity_poly.type
_entity_poly.pdbx_seq_one_letter_code
_entity_poly.pdbx_strand_id
1 'polypeptide(L)'
;MVKDRFSHIHKLVINQDNGPENHSRRTQFMNRMVAFAQQSQLNIELAYYPPYHSKYNPVERTFGWLEQHWKGSLLDSVETVLHFAETLTFKGKNPVVKLIEKVYHTGVKLIQKAMAELEKQIRRLPHLPKWFVEIPYQTT
;
A
#
# COMPACT_ATOMS: atom_id res chain seq x y z
N MET A 1 -16.52 -6.68 -8.06
CA MET A 1 -15.60 -6.08 -7.06
C MET A 1 -15.16 -7.13 -6.04
N VAL A 2 -14.12 -6.87 -5.23
CA VAL A 2 -13.59 -7.84 -4.23
C VAL A 2 -14.69 -8.36 -3.31
N LYS A 3 -15.61 -7.49 -2.87
CA LYS A 3 -16.74 -7.85 -2.01
C LYS A 3 -17.73 -8.83 -2.64
N ASP A 4 -17.93 -8.78 -3.96
CA ASP A 4 -18.83 -9.73 -4.66
C ASP A 4 -18.25 -11.14 -4.67
N ARG A 5 -16.91 -11.26 -4.75
CA ARG A 5 -16.21 -12.54 -4.74
C ARG A 5 -15.91 -13.05 -3.32
N PHE A 6 -15.83 -12.15 -2.35
CA PHE A 6 -15.43 -12.43 -0.97
C PHE A 6 -16.35 -11.70 0.02
N SER A 7 -17.65 -11.98 -0.05
CA SER A 7 -18.70 -11.24 0.69
C SER A 7 -18.57 -11.31 2.22
N HIS A 8 -17.95 -12.37 2.74
CA HIS A 8 -17.67 -12.57 4.16
C HIS A 8 -16.46 -11.76 4.66
N ILE A 9 -15.68 -11.16 3.75
CA ILE A 9 -14.53 -10.33 4.11
C ILE A 9 -14.99 -8.88 4.26
N HIS A 10 -14.85 -8.35 5.47
CA HIS A 10 -15.23 -6.97 5.80
C HIS A 10 -14.05 -6.07 6.15
N LYS A 11 -12.84 -6.64 6.23
CA LYS A 11 -11.64 -5.95 6.70
C LYS A 11 -10.44 -6.28 5.83
N LEU A 12 -9.66 -5.26 5.48
CA LEU A 12 -8.37 -5.39 4.82
C LEU A 12 -7.28 -4.81 5.73
N VAL A 13 -6.31 -5.64 6.12
CA VAL A 13 -5.14 -5.22 6.86
C VAL A 13 -3.98 -5.00 5.89
N ILE A 14 -3.39 -3.81 5.93
CA ILE A 14 -2.23 -3.41 5.11
C ILE A 14 -1.02 -3.24 6.03
N ASN A 15 -0.09 -4.19 5.93
CA ASN A 15 1.22 -4.10 6.56
C ASN A 15 2.14 -3.26 5.66
N GLN A 16 2.66 -2.15 6.16
CA GLN A 16 3.48 -1.23 5.37
C GLN A 16 4.55 -0.52 6.21
N ASP A 17 5.55 0.03 5.55
CA ASP A 17 6.51 0.92 6.17
C ASP A 17 5.87 2.29 6.50
N ASN A 18 6.55 3.07 7.34
CA ASN A 18 6.07 4.39 7.76
C ASN A 18 6.85 5.51 7.06
N GLY A 19 7.05 5.37 5.75
CA GLY A 19 7.86 6.25 4.92
C GLY A 19 7.23 7.63 4.69
N PRO A 20 7.98 8.56 4.08
CA PRO A 20 7.53 9.92 3.84
C PRO A 20 6.28 9.99 2.96
N GLU A 21 6.01 9.03 2.07
CA GLU A 21 4.87 9.11 1.15
C GLU A 21 3.60 8.39 1.65
N ASN A 22 3.72 7.51 2.64
CA ASN A 22 2.63 6.62 3.09
C ASN A 22 2.39 6.62 4.61
N HIS A 23 3.12 7.41 5.39
CA HIS A 23 2.82 7.54 6.82
C HIS A 23 1.41 8.10 7.06
N SER A 24 0.79 7.71 8.18
CA SER A 24 -0.62 8.00 8.49
C SER A 24 -0.97 9.47 8.81
N ARG A 25 -0.03 10.39 8.53
CA ARG A 25 -0.20 11.85 8.63
C ARG A 25 -0.04 12.54 7.27
N ARG A 26 0.23 11.80 6.20
CA ARG A 26 0.26 12.36 4.84
C ARG A 26 -1.14 12.57 4.32
N THR A 27 -1.42 13.81 3.95
CA THR A 27 -2.77 14.28 3.66
C THR A 27 -3.37 13.59 2.44
N GLN A 28 -2.63 13.55 1.33
CA GLN A 28 -3.10 12.86 0.12
C GLN A 28 -3.18 11.35 0.29
N PHE A 29 -2.24 10.75 1.01
CA PHE A 29 -2.26 9.32 1.28
C PHE A 29 -3.52 8.95 2.07
N MET A 30 -3.77 9.61 3.20
CA MET A 30 -4.96 9.33 4.02
C MET A 30 -6.26 9.63 3.28
N ASN A 31 -6.31 10.71 2.49
CA ASN A 31 -7.47 11.02 1.65
C ASN A 31 -7.81 9.87 0.69
N ARG A 32 -6.79 9.31 0.02
CA ARG A 32 -6.95 8.17 -0.87
C ARG A 32 -7.31 6.89 -0.12
N MET A 33 -6.75 6.66 1.06
CA MET A 33 -7.08 5.47 1.86
C MET A 33 -8.51 5.49 2.39
N VAL A 34 -9.02 6.65 2.81
CA VAL A 34 -10.43 6.83 3.18
C VAL A 34 -11.33 6.63 1.97
N ALA A 35 -11.03 7.28 0.84
CA ALA A 35 -11.79 7.08 -0.40
C ALA A 35 -11.82 5.61 -0.82
N PHE A 36 -10.69 4.91 -0.70
CA PHE A 36 -10.59 3.48 -0.98
C PHE A 36 -11.43 2.64 -0.01
N ALA A 37 -11.41 2.94 1.29
CA ALA A 37 -12.27 2.26 2.28
C ALA A 37 -13.75 2.38 1.91
N GLN A 38 -14.21 3.59 1.56
CA GLN A 38 -15.60 3.82 1.15
C GLN A 38 -15.95 3.11 -0.16
N GLN A 39 -15.09 3.24 -1.18
CA GLN A 39 -15.34 2.63 -2.50
C GLN A 39 -15.35 1.10 -2.44
N SER A 40 -14.43 0.51 -1.68
CA SER A 40 -14.33 -0.95 -1.53
C SER A 40 -15.35 -1.52 -0.55
N GLN A 41 -15.96 -0.68 0.29
CA GLN A 41 -16.80 -1.06 1.41
C GLN A 41 -16.11 -2.07 2.35
N LEU A 42 -14.82 -1.83 2.62
CA LEU A 42 -13.98 -2.59 3.53
C LEU A 42 -13.43 -1.67 4.61
N ASN A 43 -13.43 -2.16 5.84
CA ASN A 43 -12.69 -1.51 6.92
C ASN A 43 -11.20 -1.70 6.64
N ILE A 44 -10.45 -0.61 6.59
CA ILE A 44 -9.01 -0.66 6.32
C ILE A 44 -8.25 -0.51 7.63
N GLU A 45 -7.32 -1.43 7.90
CA GLU A 45 -6.35 -1.29 8.98
C GLU A 45 -4.97 -1.09 8.40
N LEU A 46 -4.32 0.01 8.79
CA LEU A 46 -2.94 0.32 8.43
C LEU A 46 -2.05 -0.03 9.61
N ALA A 47 -1.27 -1.09 9.47
CA ALA A 47 -0.28 -1.53 10.43
C ALA A 47 1.12 -1.16 9.94
N TYR A 48 1.75 -0.23 10.65
CA TYR A 48 3.03 0.35 10.25
C TYR A 48 4.20 -0.32 10.97
N TYR A 49 5.21 -0.74 10.22
CA TYR A 49 6.50 -1.14 10.78
C TYR A 49 7.25 0.09 11.32
N PRO A 50 7.86 0.01 12.52
CA PRO A 50 8.75 1.05 13.04
C PRO A 50 9.98 1.30 12.14
N PRO A 51 10.71 2.41 12.34
CA PRO A 51 11.96 2.65 11.64
C PRO A 51 12.93 1.49 11.86
N TYR A 52 13.69 1.12 10.83
CA TYR A 52 14.65 0.01 10.85
C TYR A 52 14.04 -1.39 11.02
N HIS A 53 12.72 -1.53 10.83
CA HIS A 53 11.99 -2.81 10.94
C HIS A 53 11.42 -3.30 9.60
N SER A 54 11.83 -2.72 8.46
CA SER A 54 11.37 -3.14 7.13
C SER A 54 11.62 -4.62 6.85
N LYS A 55 12.68 -5.22 7.40
CA LYS A 55 12.98 -6.67 7.27
C LYS A 55 11.84 -7.61 7.70
N TYR A 56 10.90 -7.12 8.51
CA TYR A 56 9.73 -7.88 8.95
C TYR A 56 8.54 -7.74 7.99
N ASN A 57 8.59 -6.81 7.04
CA ASN A 57 7.62 -6.70 5.96
C ASN A 57 7.81 -7.88 4.99
N PRO A 58 6.78 -8.74 4.78
CA PRO A 58 6.89 -9.89 3.90
C PRO A 58 7.32 -9.55 2.47
N VAL A 59 7.04 -8.32 1.99
CA VAL A 59 7.40 -7.89 0.63
C VAL A 59 8.92 -7.89 0.39
N GLU A 60 9.72 -7.59 1.42
CA GLU A 60 11.19 -7.55 1.33
C GLU A 60 11.78 -8.89 0.87
N ARG A 61 11.13 -10.01 1.24
CA ARG A 61 11.57 -11.34 0.78
C ARG A 61 11.44 -11.45 -0.73
N THR A 62 10.31 -11.02 -1.30
CA THR A 62 10.07 -11.08 -2.74
C THR A 62 11.06 -10.20 -3.50
N PHE A 63 11.36 -9.01 -2.98
CA PHE A 63 12.39 -8.14 -3.56
C PHE A 63 13.78 -8.75 -3.49
N GLY A 64 14.17 -9.40 -2.40
CA GLY A 64 15.45 -10.12 -2.32
C GLY A 64 15.57 -11.23 -3.36
N TRP A 65 14.50 -11.97 -3.66
CA TRP A 65 14.49 -12.96 -4.74
C TRP A 65 14.57 -12.32 -6.12
N LEU A 66 13.85 -11.24 -6.36
CA LEU A 66 13.92 -10.49 -7.62
C LEU A 66 15.35 -9.94 -7.86
N GLU A 67 15.98 -9.41 -6.81
CA GLU A 67 17.35 -8.91 -6.86
C GLU A 67 18.36 -9.98 -7.26
N GLN A 68 18.24 -11.20 -6.69
CA GLN A 68 19.07 -12.33 -7.08
C GLN A 68 18.77 -12.82 -8.50
N HIS A 69 17.50 -12.79 -8.93
CA HIS A 69 17.06 -13.31 -10.22
C HIS A 69 17.70 -12.58 -11.40
N TRP A 70 17.72 -11.25 -11.39
CA TRP A 70 18.36 -10.46 -12.44
C TRP A 70 19.82 -10.09 -12.12
N LYS A 71 20.42 -10.66 -11.07
CA LYS A 71 21.77 -10.30 -10.64
C LYS A 71 22.77 -10.58 -11.76
N GLY A 72 23.53 -9.56 -12.16
CA GLY A 72 24.51 -9.66 -13.24
C GLY A 72 23.89 -9.58 -14.65
N SER A 73 22.58 -9.40 -14.76
CA SER A 73 21.91 -9.13 -16.03
C SER A 73 21.96 -7.63 -16.35
N LEU A 74 21.97 -7.30 -17.65
CA LEU A 74 21.86 -5.92 -18.10
C LEU A 74 20.37 -5.52 -18.14
N LEU A 75 20.02 -4.47 -17.39
CA LEU A 75 18.65 -3.92 -17.30
C LEU A 75 18.59 -2.58 -18.03
N ASP A 76 18.76 -2.61 -19.35
CA ASP A 76 18.95 -1.43 -20.21
C ASP A 76 17.67 -0.84 -20.82
N SER A 77 16.54 -1.55 -20.69
CA SER A 77 15.24 -1.09 -21.17
C SER A 77 14.11 -1.47 -20.22
N VAL A 78 12.99 -0.74 -20.32
CA VAL A 78 11.76 -1.07 -19.58
C VAL A 78 11.27 -2.47 -19.95
N GLU A 79 11.31 -2.83 -21.23
CA GLU A 79 10.91 -4.15 -21.72
C GLU A 79 11.78 -5.26 -21.09
N THR A 80 13.09 -5.07 -21.07
CA THR A 80 14.05 -5.98 -20.42
C THR A 80 13.68 -6.18 -18.95
N VAL A 81 13.45 -5.10 -18.21
CA VAL A 81 13.09 -5.15 -16.78
C VAL A 81 11.76 -5.89 -16.56
N LEU A 82 10.75 -5.62 -17.38
CA LEU A 82 9.45 -6.29 -17.28
C LEU A 82 9.59 -7.79 -17.52
N HIS A 83 10.32 -8.20 -18.56
CA HIS A 83 10.53 -9.62 -18.87
C HIS A 83 11.28 -10.36 -17.76
N PHE A 84 12.31 -9.74 -17.18
CA PHE A 84 12.99 -10.30 -16.01
C PHE A 84 12.05 -10.43 -14.80
N ALA A 85 11.23 -9.42 -14.54
CA ALA A 85 10.28 -9.47 -13.45
C ALA A 85 9.22 -10.57 -13.67
N GLU A 86 8.70 -10.76 -14.88
CA GLU A 86 7.70 -11.77 -15.22
C GLU A 86 8.21 -13.21 -15.09
N THR A 87 9.47 -13.42 -15.45
CA THR A 87 10.12 -14.75 -15.41
C THR A 87 10.56 -15.17 -14.01
N LEU A 88 10.54 -14.27 -13.02
CA LEU A 88 10.79 -14.62 -11.63
C LEU A 88 9.83 -15.73 -11.19
N THR A 89 10.36 -16.75 -10.51
CA THR A 89 9.54 -17.74 -9.81
C THR A 89 9.78 -17.63 -8.31
N PHE A 90 8.77 -17.21 -7.56
CA PHE A 90 8.83 -17.10 -6.10
C PHE A 90 7.84 -18.06 -5.46
N LYS A 91 8.33 -19.01 -4.66
CA LYS A 91 7.51 -20.08 -4.05
C LYS A 91 6.64 -20.84 -5.06
N GLY A 92 7.18 -21.11 -6.25
CA GLY A 92 6.47 -21.83 -7.32
C GLY A 92 5.40 -21.01 -8.03
N LYS A 93 5.37 -19.68 -7.86
CA LYS A 93 4.44 -18.78 -8.54
C LYS A 93 5.21 -17.69 -9.28
N ASN A 94 4.77 -17.38 -10.50
CA ASN A 94 5.22 -16.20 -11.22
C ASN A 94 4.44 -14.96 -10.75
N PRO A 95 5.09 -13.79 -10.69
CA PRO A 95 4.42 -12.55 -10.36
C PRO A 95 3.51 -12.11 -11.51
N VAL A 96 2.49 -11.32 -11.17
CA VAL A 96 1.76 -10.53 -12.16
C VAL A 96 2.46 -9.18 -12.27
N VAL A 97 2.99 -8.88 -13.45
CA VAL A 97 3.71 -7.63 -13.70
C VAL A 97 2.83 -6.72 -14.56
N LYS A 98 2.81 -5.43 -14.23
CA LYS A 98 2.09 -4.43 -15.01
C LYS A 98 2.86 -3.12 -15.01
N LEU A 99 3.17 -2.63 -16.21
CA LEU A 99 3.71 -1.28 -16.37
C LEU A 99 2.60 -0.24 -16.12
N ILE A 100 2.92 0.78 -15.33
CA ILE A 100 2.03 1.92 -15.09
C ILE A 100 2.68 3.16 -15.69
N GLU A 101 2.19 3.58 -16.86
CA GLU A 101 2.67 4.78 -17.57
C GLU A 101 1.99 6.07 -17.08
N LYS A 102 1.10 5.95 -16.09
CA LYS A 102 0.38 7.09 -15.52
C LYS A 102 1.36 8.06 -14.86
N VAL A 103 1.34 9.31 -15.31
CA VAL A 103 2.06 10.40 -14.66
C VAL A 103 1.33 10.82 -13.38
N TYR A 104 2.06 10.84 -12.26
CA TYR A 104 1.56 11.33 -10.98
C TYR A 104 2.17 12.70 -10.69
N HIS A 105 1.36 13.75 -10.77
CA HIS A 105 1.82 15.10 -10.45
C HIS A 105 2.17 15.22 -8.96
N THR A 106 3.29 15.88 -8.69
CA THR A 106 3.76 16.18 -7.33
C THR A 106 3.14 17.48 -6.82
N GLY A 107 3.32 17.79 -5.52
CA GLY A 107 2.85 19.05 -4.94
C GLY A 107 1.36 19.12 -4.61
N VAL A 108 0.58 18.10 -4.96
CA VAL A 108 -0.85 18.03 -4.62
C VAL A 108 -1.01 17.86 -3.10
N LYS A 109 -1.72 18.77 -2.44
CA LYS A 109 -1.95 18.73 -0.98
C LYS A 109 -3.42 18.95 -0.68
N LEU A 110 -3.95 18.21 0.30
CA LEU A 110 -5.25 18.50 0.87
C LEU A 110 -5.12 19.68 1.84
N ILE A 111 -6.05 20.63 1.78
CA ILE A 111 -6.09 21.77 2.72
C ILE A 111 -6.38 21.28 4.15
N GLN A 112 -5.93 22.04 5.15
CA GLN A 112 -6.05 21.66 6.57
C GLN A 112 -7.50 21.41 6.99
N LYS A 113 -8.45 22.25 6.55
CA LYS A 113 -9.88 22.09 6.86
C LYS A 113 -10.42 20.74 6.38
N ALA A 114 -10.10 20.36 5.14
CA ALA A 114 -10.54 19.09 4.57
C ALA A 114 -9.85 17.89 5.27
N MET A 115 -8.59 18.03 5.70
CA MET A 115 -7.95 16.99 6.52
C MET A 115 -8.58 16.86 7.91
N ALA A 116 -8.99 17.94 8.53
CA ALA A 116 -9.66 17.89 9.83
C ALA A 116 -10.99 17.13 9.75
N GLU A 117 -11.75 17.33 8.67
CA GLU A 117 -12.97 16.55 8.41
C GLU A 117 -12.66 15.07 8.11
N LEU A 118 -11.59 14.81 7.36
CA LEU A 118 -11.14 13.45 7.06
C LEU A 118 -10.75 12.69 8.34
N GLU A 119 -10.07 13.36 9.26
CA GLU A 119 -9.58 12.76 10.51
C GLU A 119 -10.73 12.25 11.40
N LYS A 120 -11.94 12.83 11.31
CA LYS A 120 -13.13 12.34 12.02
C LYS A 120 -13.56 10.94 11.59
N GLN A 121 -13.16 10.52 10.38
CA GLN A 121 -13.45 9.19 9.83
C GLN A 121 -12.35 8.17 10.18
N ILE A 122 -11.29 8.60 10.88
CA ILE A 122 -10.11 7.78 11.14
C ILE A 122 -10.05 7.47 12.64
N ARG A 123 -9.89 6.20 12.98
CA ARG A 123 -9.68 5.73 14.35
C ARG A 123 -8.22 5.38 14.56
N ARG A 124 -7.57 6.04 15.51
CA ARG A 124 -6.18 5.75 15.87
C ARG A 124 -6.17 4.95 17.16
N LEU A 125 -5.38 3.88 17.20
CA LEU A 125 -5.26 3.07 18.40
C LEU A 125 -4.60 3.93 19.51
N PRO A 126 -5.24 4.15 20.69
CA PRO A 126 -4.77 5.14 21.67
C PRO A 126 -3.32 4.96 22.13
N HIS A 127 -2.86 3.73 22.27
CA HIS A 127 -1.50 3.41 22.71
C HIS A 127 -0.48 3.34 21.55
N LEU A 128 -0.94 3.29 20.29
CA LEU A 128 -0.10 3.22 19.10
C LEU A 128 -0.63 4.10 17.95
N PRO A 129 -0.96 5.39 18.18
CA PRO A 129 -1.74 6.20 17.23
C PRO A 129 -0.98 6.55 15.95
N LYS A 130 0.35 6.41 16.00
CA LYS A 130 1.26 6.56 14.86
C LYS A 130 1.36 5.28 14.03
N TRP A 131 1.21 4.12 14.68
CA TRP A 131 1.59 2.82 14.12
C TRP A 131 0.39 1.94 13.74
N PHE A 132 -0.79 2.24 14.28
CA PHE A 132 -2.00 1.49 13.98
C PHE A 132 -3.19 2.44 13.77
N VAL A 133 -3.77 2.37 12.58
CA VAL A 133 -4.88 3.22 12.15
C VAL A 133 -5.96 2.37 11.53
N GLU A 134 -7.19 2.50 12.02
CA GLU A 134 -8.39 1.91 11.45
C GLU A 134 -9.19 2.98 10.71
N ILE A 135 -9.65 2.65 9.51
CA ILE A 135 -10.50 3.47 8.66
C ILE A 135 -11.77 2.65 8.38
N PRO A 136 -12.84 2.85 9.16
CA PRO A 136 -14.11 2.20 8.89
C PRO A 136 -14.73 2.70 7.58
N TYR A 137 -15.30 1.80 6.79
CA TYR A 137 -16.25 2.22 5.76
C TYR A 137 -17.56 2.60 6.44
N GLN A 138 -18.27 3.58 5.88
CA GLN A 138 -19.55 4.04 6.40
C GLN A 138 -20.67 3.35 5.64
N THR A 139 -21.54 2.65 6.35
CA THR A 139 -22.81 2.17 5.80
C THR A 139 -23.76 3.36 5.80
N THR A 140 -24.19 3.80 4.62
CA THR A 140 -25.25 4.81 4.48
C THR A 140 -26.58 4.24 4.95
#